data_AF-A0A1G6IPB4-F1
#
_entry.id   AF-A0A1G6IPB4-F1
#
_cell.length_a   1.000
_cell.length_b   1.000
_cell.length_c   1.000
_cell.angle_alpha   90.00
_cell.angle_beta   90.00
_cell.angle_gamma   90.00
#
_symmetry.space_group_name_H-M   'P 1'
#
loop_
_entity.id
_entity.type
_entity.pdbx_description
1 polymer ?
#
loop_
_entity_poly.entity_id
_entity_poly.type
_entity_poly.pdbx_seq_one_letter_code
_entity_poly.pdbx_strand_id
1 'polypeptide(L)'
;MDAQTRLEIQNLTEQQQQYVIQTLPVKEKSLSSAYIFWVLFGAHYFYLNKPFKNIFLWALCYIYIGFVWWLFDLFRMKSLVAEYNREIAKQVIHDAILLYPKPQKLHSETIDAEYKAS
;
A
#
# COMPACT_ATOMS: atom_id res chain seq x y z
N MET A 1 29.02 -24.69 -8.42
CA MET A 1 29.18 -25.50 -9.64
C MET A 1 28.32 -26.75 -9.55
N ASP A 2 27.31 -26.87 -10.39
CA ASP A 2 26.38 -28.02 -10.41
C ASP A 2 27.02 -29.26 -11.07
N ALA A 3 26.35 -30.41 -10.95
CA ALA A 3 26.87 -31.69 -11.44
C ALA A 3 26.94 -31.79 -12.97
N GLN A 4 26.07 -31.09 -13.71
CA GLN A 4 26.07 -31.10 -15.18
C GLN A 4 27.26 -30.31 -15.72
N THR A 5 27.51 -29.13 -15.15
CA THR A 5 28.68 -28.30 -15.50
C THR A 5 30.01 -29.04 -15.27
N ARG A 6 30.09 -29.90 -14.26
CA ARG A 6 31.29 -30.74 -14.02
C ARG A 6 31.52 -31.77 -15.13
N LEU A 7 30.46 -32.35 -15.68
CA LEU A 7 30.55 -33.34 -16.75
C LEU A 7 30.93 -32.70 -18.09
N GLU A 8 30.40 -31.51 -18.38
CA GLU A 8 30.82 -30.75 -19.56
C GLU A 8 32.30 -30.36 -19.50
N ILE A 9 32.79 -29.95 -18.33
CA ILE A 9 34.20 -29.60 -18.12
C ILE A 9 35.12 -30.83 -18.28
N GLN A 10 34.66 -32.03 -17.94
CA GLN A 10 35.43 -33.27 -18.12
C GLN A 10 35.56 -33.71 -19.58
N ASN A 11 34.65 -33.27 -20.46
CA ASN A 11 34.70 -33.57 -21.89
C ASN A 11 35.53 -32.56 -22.70
N LEU A 12 36.11 -31.54 -22.06
CA LEU A 12 36.93 -30.51 -22.70
C LEU A 12 38.42 -30.88 -22.69
N THR A 13 39.19 -30.28 -23.61
CA THR A 13 40.67 -30.42 -23.62
C THR A 13 41.33 -29.77 -22.41
N GLU A 14 42.53 -30.21 -22.02
CA GLU A 14 43.24 -29.72 -20.83
C GLU A 14 43.39 -28.18 -20.80
N GLN A 15 43.63 -27.56 -21.96
CA GLN A 15 43.73 -26.10 -22.07
C GLN A 15 42.39 -25.40 -21.80
N GLN A 16 41.28 -25.97 -22.27
CA GLN A 16 39.93 -25.45 -22.01
C GLN A 16 39.54 -25.63 -20.54
N GLN A 17 39.93 -26.75 -19.93
CA GLN A 17 39.75 -26.98 -18.50
C GLN A 17 40.46 -25.93 -17.65
N GLN A 18 41.74 -25.66 -17.93
CA GLN A 18 42.49 -24.65 -17.19
C GLN A 18 41.88 -23.25 -17.34
N TYR A 19 41.46 -22.88 -18.55
CA TYR A 19 40.80 -21.60 -18.78
C TYR A 19 39.51 -21.44 -17.97
N VAL A 20 38.68 -22.49 -17.94
CA VAL A 20 37.41 -22.51 -17.20
C VAL A 20 37.65 -22.44 -15.69
N ILE A 21 38.58 -23.24 -15.15
CA ILE A 21 38.91 -23.25 -13.72
C ILE A 21 39.46 -21.89 -13.25
N GLN A 22 40.22 -21.19 -14.10
CA GLN A 22 40.76 -19.87 -13.77
C GLN A 22 39.74 -18.74 -13.92
N THR A 23 38.81 -18.84 -14.88
CA THR A 23 37.89 -17.74 -15.21
C THR A 23 36.56 -17.81 -14.43
N LEU A 24 36.08 -19.01 -14.10
CA LEU A 24 34.82 -19.21 -13.35
C LEU A 24 34.77 -18.50 -11.99
N PRO A 25 35.77 -18.61 -11.10
CA PRO A 25 35.70 -17.95 -9.79
C PRO A 25 35.69 -16.41 -9.90
N VAL A 26 36.25 -15.86 -10.98
CA VAL A 26 36.28 -14.41 -11.24
C VAL A 26 34.92 -13.90 -11.75
N LYS A 27 34.17 -14.74 -12.47
CA LYS A 27 32.84 -14.42 -12.99
C LYS A 27 31.69 -14.90 -12.10
N GLU A 28 31.95 -15.69 -11.07
CA GLU A 28 30.93 -16.17 -10.16
C GLU A 28 30.25 -14.99 -9.46
N LYS A 29 28.97 -14.79 -9.77
CA LYS A 29 28.14 -13.79 -9.11
C LYS A 29 27.81 -14.30 -7.70
N SER A 30 28.17 -13.52 -6.69
CA SER A 30 27.97 -13.92 -5.29
C SER A 30 26.51 -13.77 -4.87
N LEU A 31 25.95 -14.83 -4.30
CA LEU A 31 24.59 -14.87 -3.74
C LEU A 31 24.40 -13.81 -2.64
N SER A 32 25.43 -13.59 -1.83
CA SER A 32 25.42 -12.57 -0.77
C SER A 32 25.27 -11.16 -1.31
N SER A 33 25.91 -10.83 -2.45
CA SER A 33 25.70 -9.52 -3.09
C SER A 33 24.27 -9.36 -3.59
N ALA A 34 23.66 -10.41 -4.14
CA ALA A 34 22.27 -10.39 -4.57
C ALA A 34 21.29 -10.11 -3.42
N TYR A 35 21.54 -10.65 -2.21
CA TYR A 35 20.74 -10.36 -1.02
C TYR A 35 20.97 -8.95 -0.46
N ILE A 36 22.19 -8.43 -0.49
CA ILE A 36 22.48 -7.05 -0.08
C ILE A 36 21.75 -6.06 -1.00
N PHE A 37 21.78 -6.30 -2.31
CA PHE A 37 21.03 -5.49 -3.28
C PHE A 37 19.50 -5.67 -3.17
N TRP A 38 19.05 -6.82 -2.67
CA TRP A 38 17.63 -7.05 -2.36
C TRP A 38 17.16 -6.17 -1.20
N VAL A 39 17.92 -6.10 -0.10
CA VAL A 39 17.56 -5.29 1.08
C VAL A 39 17.66 -3.78 0.82
N LEU A 40 18.70 -3.31 0.15
CA LEU A 40 18.95 -1.87 0.02
C LEU A 40 18.07 -1.17 -1.02
N PHE A 41 17.73 -1.85 -2.13
CA PHE A 41 17.05 -1.21 -3.26
C PHE A 41 15.96 -2.08 -3.91
N GLY A 42 15.73 -3.31 -3.43
CA GLY A 42 14.82 -4.24 -4.11
C GLY A 42 15.23 -4.52 -5.56
N ALA A 43 16.48 -4.27 -5.93
CA ALA A 43 16.98 -4.27 -7.31
C ALA A 43 17.81 -5.52 -7.67
N HIS A 44 17.65 -6.59 -6.90
CA HIS A 44 18.38 -7.85 -7.09
C HIS A 44 18.26 -8.44 -8.52
N TYR A 45 17.13 -8.25 -9.22
CA TYR A 45 16.97 -8.68 -10.60
C TYR A 45 17.76 -7.83 -11.61
N PHE A 46 18.10 -6.59 -11.26
CA PHE A 46 18.99 -5.75 -12.06
C PHE A 46 20.42 -6.33 -12.05
N TYR A 47 20.87 -6.85 -10.90
CA TYR A 47 22.16 -7.56 -10.79
C TYR A 47 22.21 -8.87 -11.59
N LEU A 48 21.07 -9.55 -11.74
CA LEU A 48 20.93 -10.75 -12.57
C LEU A 48 20.66 -10.45 -14.07
N ASN A 49 20.80 -9.19 -14.52
CA ASN A 49 20.55 -8.79 -15.91
C ASN A 49 19.11 -9.08 -16.40
N LYS A 50 18.13 -9.14 -15.48
CA LYS A 50 16.71 -9.35 -15.80
C LYS A 50 15.85 -8.14 -15.38
N PRO A 51 16.04 -6.96 -16.00
CA PRO A 51 15.37 -5.72 -15.58
C PRO A 51 13.84 -5.79 -15.63
N PHE A 52 13.27 -6.51 -16.60
CA PHE A 52 11.82 -6.68 -16.74
C PHE A 52 11.17 -7.33 -15.50
N LYS A 53 11.84 -8.31 -14.87
CA LYS A 53 11.33 -8.94 -13.64
C LYS A 53 11.34 -7.97 -12.46
N ASN A 54 12.31 -7.07 -12.41
CA ASN A 54 12.39 -6.04 -11.38
C ASN A 54 11.23 -5.04 -11.50
N ILE A 55 10.92 -4.61 -12.72
CA ILE A 55 9.80 -3.68 -12.98
C ILE A 55 8.47 -4.32 -12.58
N PHE A 56 8.28 -5.61 -12.88
CA PHE A 56 7.07 -6.32 -12.48
C PHE A 56 6.92 -6.41 -10.96
N LEU A 57 8.01 -6.69 -10.23
CA LEU A 57 8.03 -6.70 -8.77
C LEU A 57 7.62 -5.34 -8.18
N TRP A 58 8.19 -4.26 -8.72
CA TRP A 58 7.87 -2.89 -8.31
C TRP A 58 6.42 -2.52 -8.62
N ALA A 59 5.92 -2.90 -9.80
CA ALA A 59 4.52 -2.68 -10.17
C ALA A 59 3.55 -3.40 -9.22
N LEU A 60 3.83 -4.66 -8.88
CA LEU A 60 3.03 -5.41 -7.90
C LEU A 60 3.06 -4.76 -6.51
N CYS A 61 4.22 -4.28 -6.05
CA CYS A 61 4.31 -3.55 -4.78
C CYS A 61 3.46 -2.28 -4.80
N TYR A 62 3.54 -1.49 -5.88
CA TYR A 62 2.78 -0.25 -6.00
C TYR A 62 1.27 -0.50 -6.06
N ILE A 63 0.85 -1.53 -6.80
CA ILE A 63 -0.55 -1.98 -6.86
C ILE A 63 -1.03 -2.42 -5.48
N TYR A 64 -0.22 -3.18 -4.73
CA TYR A 64 -0.58 -3.63 -3.39
C TYR A 64 -0.78 -2.46 -2.42
N ILE A 65 0.16 -1.51 -2.40
CA ILE A 65 0.07 -0.32 -1.54
C ILE A 65 -1.15 0.52 -1.94
N GLY A 66 -1.36 0.74 -3.24
CA GLY A 66 -2.52 1.47 -3.76
C GLY A 66 -3.84 0.79 -3.41
N PHE A 67 -3.89 -0.54 -3.48
CA PHE A 67 -5.08 -1.33 -3.14
C PHE A 67 -5.41 -1.25 -1.65
N VAL A 68 -4.41 -1.34 -0.79
CA VAL A 68 -4.60 -1.18 0.67
C VAL A 68 -5.09 0.23 1.00
N TRP A 69 -4.54 1.26 0.36
CA TRP A 69 -4.98 2.64 0.55
C TRP A 69 -6.41 2.87 0.07
N TRP A 70 -6.77 2.32 -1.10
CA TRP A 70 -8.13 2.37 -1.63
C TRP A 70 -9.14 1.67 -0.70
N LEU A 71 -8.76 0.52 -0.11
CA LEU A 71 -9.59 -0.17 0.86
C LEU A 71 -9.77 0.64 2.16
N PHE A 72 -8.71 1.31 2.62
CA PHE A 72 -8.80 2.22 3.77
C PHE A 72 -9.72 3.42 3.49
N ASP A 73 -9.66 3.96 2.27
CA ASP A 73 -10.51 5.07 1.84
C ASP A 73 -12.01 4.72 1.90
N LEU A 74 -12.38 3.47 1.61
CA LEU A 74 -13.76 2.99 1.71
C LEU A 74 -14.33 3.11 3.14
N PHE A 75 -13.51 2.89 4.17
CA PHE A 75 -13.91 3.12 5.56
C PHE A 75 -13.92 4.61 5.91
N ARG A 76 -12.94 5.38 5.38
CA ARG A 76 -12.84 6.83 5.58
C ARG A 76 -14.05 7.58 5.03
N MET A 77 -14.62 7.12 3.91
CA MET A 77 -15.77 7.73 3.25
C MET A 77 -16.98 7.88 4.20
N LYS A 78 -17.22 6.90 5.08
CA LYS A 78 -18.33 6.95 6.05
C LYS A 78 -18.22 8.14 7.00
N SER A 79 -17.00 8.44 7.46
CA SER A 79 -16.75 9.57 8.35
C SER A 79 -16.95 10.90 7.64
N LEU A 80 -16.46 11.02 6.40
CA LEU A 80 -16.60 12.23 5.57
C LEU A 80 -18.07 12.54 5.30
N VAL A 81 -18.87 11.55 4.91
CA VAL A 81 -20.32 11.74 4.66
C VAL A 81 -21.04 12.13 5.96
N ALA A 82 -20.70 11.52 7.10
CA ALA A 82 -21.32 11.87 8.38
C ALA A 82 -20.98 13.31 8.82
N GLU A 83 -19.76 13.77 8.57
CA GLU A 83 -19.35 15.14 8.83
C GLU A 83 -20.06 16.14 7.90
N TYR A 84 -20.13 15.83 6.61
CA TYR A 84 -20.83 16.66 5.64
C TYR A 84 -22.32 16.78 5.95
N ASN A 85 -22.98 15.67 6.31
CA ASN A 85 -24.39 15.68 6.71
C ASN A 85 -24.63 16.47 8.00
N ARG A 86 -23.67 16.50 8.94
CA ARG A 86 -23.75 17.35 10.13
C ARG A 86 -23.73 18.83 9.77
N GLU A 87 -22.87 19.23 8.84
CA GLU A 87 -22.82 20.63 8.38
C GLU A 87 -24.09 21.03 7.64
N ILE A 88 -24.62 20.16 6.77
CA ILE A 88 -25.92 20.39 6.12
C ILE A 88 -27.03 20.52 7.18
N ALA A 89 -27.06 19.64 8.18
CA ALA A 89 -28.06 19.71 9.25
C ALA A 89 -27.99 21.04 10.02
N LYS A 90 -26.78 21.54 10.32
CA LYS A 90 -26.61 22.86 10.95
C LYS A 90 -27.16 23.99 10.09
N GLN A 91 -26.88 23.96 8.78
CA GLN A 91 -27.39 24.96 7.84
C GLN A 91 -28.91 24.92 7.77
N VAL A 92 -29.50 23.73 7.61
CA VAL A 92 -30.96 23.56 7.55
C VAL A 92 -31.64 23.99 8.86
N ILE A 93 -31.03 23.70 10.02
CA ILE A 93 -31.54 24.16 11.32
C ILE A 93 -31.49 25.69 11.41
N HIS A 94 -30.37 26.30 11.00
CA HIS A 94 -30.24 27.75 10.97
C HIS A 94 -31.30 28.40 10.08
N ASP A 95 -31.47 27.88 8.86
CA ASP A 95 -32.48 28.36 7.91
C ASP A 95 -33.90 28.17 8.44
N ALA A 96 -34.20 27.04 9.09
CA ALA A 96 -35.50 26.77 9.70
C ALA A 96 -35.83 27.74 10.84
N ILE A 97 -34.84 28.12 11.66
CA ILE A 97 -35.01 29.13 12.72
C ILE A 97 -35.32 30.50 12.12
N LEU A 98 -34.69 30.86 11.00
CA LEU A 98 -34.93 32.13 10.31
C LEU A 98 -36.31 32.16 9.63
N LEU A 99 -36.71 31.06 8.98
CA LEU A 99 -37.97 30.97 8.23
C LEU A 99 -39.20 30.76 9.11
N TYR A 100 -39.05 30.04 10.24
CA TYR A 100 -40.12 29.75 11.19
C TYR A 100 -39.74 30.19 12.60
N PRO A 101 -39.66 31.50 12.88
CA PRO A 101 -39.38 31.98 14.23
C PRO A 101 -40.49 31.52 15.17
N LYS A 102 -40.16 30.62 16.11
CA LYS A 102 -41.13 30.15 17.12
C LYS A 102 -41.62 31.35 17.94
N PRO A 103 -42.94 31.52 18.15
CA PRO A 103 -43.43 32.43 19.17
C PRO A 103 -42.93 31.93 20.54
N GLN A 104 -42.36 32.84 21.32
CA GLN A 104 -41.53 32.58 22.51
C GLN A 104 -42.22 31.81 23.67
N LYS A 105 -43.51 31.46 23.55
CA LYS A 105 -44.30 30.89 24.66
C LYS A 105 -44.46 29.36 24.66
N LEU A 106 -43.84 28.60 23.75
CA LEU A 106 -44.13 27.17 23.66
C LEU A 106 -43.30 26.27 24.62
N HIS A 107 -42.17 26.74 25.17
CA HIS A 107 -41.30 25.86 25.99
C HIS A 107 -41.51 26.01 27.50
N SER A 108 -41.90 27.17 28.01
CA SER A 108 -42.22 27.33 29.44
C SER A 108 -43.64 26.88 29.77
N GLU A 109 -44.62 27.17 28.90
CA GLU A 109 -46.03 26.94 29.19
C GLU A 109 -46.42 25.45 29.18
N THR A 110 -45.75 24.62 28.37
CA THR A 110 -46.03 23.17 28.33
C THR A 110 -45.36 22.43 29.49
N ILE A 111 -44.16 22.83 29.90
CA ILE A 111 -43.45 22.23 31.05
C ILE A 111 -44.18 22.59 32.36
N ASP A 112 -44.64 23.83 32.51
CA ASP A 112 -45.36 24.28 33.70
C ASP A 112 -46.76 23.64 33.82
N ALA A 113 -47.42 23.37 32.69
CA ALA A 113 -48.72 22.69 32.66
C ALA A 113 -48.61 21.19 33.00
N GLU A 114 -47.55 20.52 32.55
CA GLU A 114 -47.29 19.11 32.86
C GLU A 114 -46.87 18.92 34.33
N TYR A 115 -46.10 19.87 34.89
CA TYR A 115 -45.72 19.87 36.31
C TYR A 115 -46.87 20.17 37.27
N LYS A 116 -47.80 21.07 36.91
CA LYS A 116 -48.99 21.36 37.75
C LYS A 116 -50.08 20.28 37.72
N ALA A 117 -50.03 19.37 36.75
CA ALA A 117 -50.99 18.29 36.59
C ALA A 117 -50.58 16.98 37.30
N SER A 118 -49.38 16.93 37.90
CA SER A 118 -48.88 15.84 38.76
C SER A 118 -49.00 16.20 40.24
#